data_AF-B9TQ33-F1
#
_entry.id   AF-B9TQ33-F1
#
_cell.length_a   1.000
_cell.length_b   1.000
_cell.length_c   1.000
_cell.angle_alpha   90.00
_cell.angle_beta   90.00
_cell.angle_gamma   90.00
#
_symmetry.space_group_name_H-M   'P 1'
#
loop_
_entity.id
_entity.type
_entity.pdbx_description
1 polymer ?
#
loop_
_entity_poly.entity_id
_entity_poly.type
_entity_poly.pdbx_seq_one_letter_code
_entity_poly.pdbx_strand_id
1 'polypeptide(L)'
;MEPSALFDALTSYASTRHWQYIYPVWSRRAQGLSIGINLHPNHCCNWHCVYCQVPGLQRGPSPTIDTPRLQQELTDCLNWLTLHIHHTTLTLRDCVQDIAFAGDGEPTTSPQFAEILDMVAHLMQQRKPHDRPANLRLITNGSQLQHAHIQHALKRLHEMGGE
;
A
#
# COMPACT_ATOMS: atom_id res chain seq x y z
N MET A 1 4.82 16.28 -15.94
CA MET A 1 3.43 15.80 -15.94
C MET A 1 2.81 16.29 -14.64
N GLU A 2 1.64 16.92 -14.68
CA GLU A 2 0.96 17.32 -13.44
C GLU A 2 0.64 16.06 -12.60
N PRO A 3 0.83 16.09 -11.27
CA PRO A 3 0.59 14.94 -10.39
C PRO A 3 -0.80 14.29 -10.55
N SER A 4 -1.83 15.09 -10.87
CA SER A 4 -3.18 14.59 -11.15
C SER A 4 -3.26 13.74 -12.43
N ALA A 5 -2.60 14.16 -13.51
CA ALA A 5 -2.58 13.41 -14.76
C ALA A 5 -1.85 12.07 -14.62
N LEU A 6 -0.79 12.01 -13.79
CA LEU A 6 -0.09 10.76 -13.48
C LEU A 6 -0.99 9.80 -12.71
N PHE A 7 -1.76 10.30 -11.73
CA PHE A 7 -2.73 9.51 -10.99
C PHE A 7 -3.84 8.94 -11.88
N ASP A 8 -4.44 9.77 -12.76
CA ASP A 8 -5.50 9.32 -13.66
C ASP A 8 -5.00 8.23 -14.62
N ALA A 9 -3.80 8.41 -15.19
CA ALA A 9 -3.18 7.43 -16.07
C ALA A 9 -2.82 6.12 -15.33
N LEU A 10 -2.28 6.20 -14.11
CA LEU A 10 -2.00 5.01 -13.29
C LEU A 10 -3.29 4.27 -12.92
N THR A 11 -4.37 4.98 -12.60
CA THR A 11 -5.68 4.40 -12.26
C THR A 11 -6.27 3.66 -13.45
N SER A 12 -6.19 4.24 -14.65
CA SER A 12 -6.59 3.58 -15.89
C SER A 12 -5.76 2.32 -16.12
N TYR A 13 -4.43 2.41 -15.98
CA TYR A 13 -3.53 1.26 -16.13
C TYR A 13 -3.84 0.14 -15.13
N ALA A 14 -3.98 0.45 -13.84
CA ALA A 14 -4.33 -0.52 -12.80
C ALA A 14 -5.64 -1.26 -13.13
N SER A 15 -6.64 -0.54 -13.64
CA SER A 15 -7.93 -1.11 -14.06
C SER A 15 -7.78 -2.13 -15.19
N THR A 16 -6.91 -1.87 -16.18
CA THR A 16 -6.64 -2.82 -17.28
C THR A 16 -5.88 -4.07 -16.83
N ARG A 17 -5.20 -4.01 -15.68
CA ARG A 17 -4.43 -5.13 -15.11
C ARG A 17 -5.22 -6.00 -14.15
N HIS A 18 -6.42 -5.58 -13.75
CA HIS A 18 -7.24 -6.27 -12.76
C HIS A 18 -6.49 -6.54 -11.45
N TRP A 19 -5.77 -5.54 -10.94
CA TRP A 19 -5.08 -5.65 -9.66
C TRP A 19 -6.06 -5.86 -8.52
N GLN A 20 -5.68 -6.75 -7.61
CA GLN A 20 -6.52 -7.18 -6.50
C GLN A 20 -6.05 -6.55 -5.17
N TYR A 21 -4.74 -6.38 -5.00
CA TYR A 21 -4.14 -5.96 -3.75
C TYR A 21 -3.60 -4.54 -3.82
N ILE A 22 -3.18 -4.09 -5.01
CA ILE A 22 -2.57 -2.77 -5.20
C ILE A 22 -3.56 -1.82 -5.85
N TYR A 23 -3.70 -0.62 -5.28
CA TYR A 23 -4.55 0.41 -5.84
C TYR A 23 -3.93 1.81 -5.70
N PRO A 24 -3.93 2.63 -6.75
CA PRO A 24 -3.57 4.04 -6.61
C PRO A 24 -4.71 4.81 -5.96
N VAL A 25 -4.37 5.79 -5.14
CA VAL A 25 -5.36 6.71 -4.55
C VAL A 25 -4.78 8.11 -4.43
N TRP A 26 -5.60 9.12 -4.74
CA TRP A 26 -5.30 10.49 -4.37
C TRP A 26 -5.59 10.69 -2.88
N SER A 27 -4.57 10.51 -2.04
CA SER A 27 -4.71 10.46 -0.59
C SER A 27 -4.72 11.87 0.00
N ARG A 28 -5.81 12.20 0.70
CA ARG A 28 -5.87 13.40 1.55
C ARG A 28 -4.89 13.35 2.72
N ARG A 29 -4.60 12.15 3.24
CA ARG A 29 -3.69 11.95 4.38
C ARG A 29 -2.23 12.16 3.98
N ALA A 30 -1.85 11.62 2.82
CA ALA A 30 -0.50 11.76 2.27
C ALA A 30 -0.32 13.08 1.48
N GLN A 31 -1.41 13.79 1.21
CA GLN A 31 -1.47 15.02 0.41
C GLN A 31 -0.97 14.84 -1.03
N GLY A 32 -1.33 13.73 -1.66
CA GLY A 32 -0.92 13.43 -3.03
C GLY A 32 -1.18 11.97 -3.43
N LEU A 33 -0.52 11.53 -4.49
CA LEU A 33 -0.60 10.14 -4.96
C LEU A 33 0.00 9.19 -3.92
N SER A 34 -0.79 8.21 -3.52
CA SER A 34 -0.45 7.12 -2.60
C SER A 34 -0.73 5.79 -3.27
N ILE A 35 0.11 4.80 -3.01
CA ILE A 35 -0.08 3.42 -3.49
C ILE A 35 -0.57 2.57 -2.32
N GLY A 36 -1.85 2.21 -2.33
CA GLY A 36 -2.44 1.36 -1.29
C GLY A 36 -2.13 -0.12 -1.49
N ILE A 37 -1.91 -0.83 -0.39
CA ILE A 37 -1.85 -2.29 -0.29
C ILE A 37 -3.06 -2.75 0.52
N ASN A 38 -4.03 -3.42 -0.10
CA ASN A 38 -5.22 -3.99 0.52
C ASN A 38 -4.97 -5.45 0.93
N LEU A 39 -4.91 -5.72 2.23
CA LEU A 39 -4.83 -7.08 2.78
C LEU A 39 -6.20 -7.69 3.09
N HIS A 40 -7.29 -7.01 2.72
CA HIS A 40 -8.66 -7.44 2.98
C HIS A 40 -9.55 -7.31 1.74
N PRO A 41 -9.17 -7.90 0.59
CA PRO A 41 -9.97 -7.82 -0.64
C PRO A 41 -11.34 -8.53 -0.53
N ASN A 42 -11.61 -9.21 0.60
CA ASN A 42 -12.90 -9.80 0.93
C ASN A 42 -13.85 -8.84 1.67
N HIS A 43 -13.47 -7.57 1.83
CA HIS A 43 -14.22 -6.56 2.58
C HIS A 43 -14.51 -6.97 4.04
N CYS A 44 -13.58 -7.70 4.66
CA CYS A 44 -13.66 -8.05 6.07
C CYS A 44 -12.79 -7.14 6.93
N CYS A 45 -13.28 -6.80 8.12
CA CYS A 45 -12.49 -6.15 9.15
C CYS A 45 -12.86 -6.71 10.53
N ASN A 46 -11.95 -6.62 11.51
CA ASN A 46 -12.30 -7.00 12.88
C ASN A 46 -13.25 -5.97 13.55
N TRP A 47 -13.32 -4.76 13.00
CA TRP A 47 -14.23 -3.70 13.42
C TRP A 47 -15.30 -3.44 12.36
N HIS A 48 -16.43 -2.86 12.80
CA HIS A 48 -17.48 -2.38 11.91
C HIS A 48 -17.86 -0.96 12.33
N CYS A 49 -16.97 -0.01 12.02
CA CYS A 49 -17.15 1.39 12.41
C CYS A 49 -18.41 1.96 11.77
N VAL A 50 -19.20 2.73 12.52
CA VAL A 50 -20.45 3.34 12.04
C VAL A 50 -20.26 4.26 10.83
N TYR A 51 -19.05 4.80 10.66
CA TYR A 51 -18.66 5.68 9.56
C TYR A 51 -17.87 4.97 8.45
N CYS A 52 -17.77 3.63 8.49
CA CYS A 52 -17.03 2.91 7.46
C CYS A 52 -17.75 2.99 6.12
N GLN A 53 -17.00 3.32 5.06
CA GLN A 53 -17.54 3.46 3.70
C GLN A 53 -17.20 2.26 2.80
N VAL A 54 -16.58 1.21 3.35
CA VAL A 54 -16.30 -0.03 2.63
C VAL A 54 -17.64 -0.71 2.32
N PRO A 55 -18.02 -0.85 1.03
CA PRO A 55 -19.29 -1.45 0.67
C PRO A 55 -19.36 -2.91 1.10
N GLY A 56 -20.47 -3.30 1.72
CA GLY A 56 -20.66 -4.70 2.13
C GLY A 56 -19.70 -5.18 3.21
N LEU A 57 -19.10 -4.27 4.00
CA LEU A 57 -18.18 -4.63 5.06
C LEU A 57 -18.76 -5.70 6.00
N GLN A 58 -18.01 -6.77 6.19
CA GLN A 58 -18.36 -7.83 7.14
C GLN A 58 -17.33 -7.90 8.27
N ARG A 59 -17.78 -8.37 9.44
CA ARG A 59 -16.83 -8.74 10.48
C ARG A 59 -16.20 -10.07 10.12
N GLY A 60 -14.88 -10.12 10.01
CA GLY A 60 -14.18 -11.34 9.64
C GLY A 60 -12.68 -11.18 9.51
N PRO A 61 -11.96 -12.29 9.29
CA PRO A 61 -10.52 -12.26 9.08
C PRO A 61 -10.15 -11.78 7.68
N SER A 62 -8.90 -11.31 7.56
CA SER A 62 -8.19 -11.23 6.27
C SER A 62 -8.17 -12.63 5.62
N PRO A 63 -8.37 -12.74 4.30
CA PRO A 63 -8.16 -14.00 3.60
C PRO A 63 -6.66 -14.29 3.50
N THR A 64 -6.30 -15.52 3.13
CA THR A 64 -4.93 -15.79 2.69
C THR A 64 -4.62 -14.97 1.44
N ILE A 65 -3.56 -14.19 1.50
CA ILE A 65 -3.07 -13.35 0.42
C ILE A 65 -2.16 -14.17 -0.49
N ASP A 66 -2.37 -14.05 -1.79
CA ASP A 66 -1.43 -14.49 -2.81
C ASP A 66 -0.24 -13.51 -2.83
N THR A 67 0.74 -13.73 -1.94
CA THR A 67 1.94 -12.88 -1.81
C THR A 67 2.67 -12.71 -3.16
N PRO A 68 2.92 -13.77 -3.97
CA PRO A 68 3.51 -13.62 -5.29
C PRO A 68 2.75 -12.66 -6.21
N ARG A 69 1.41 -12.76 -6.26
CA ARG A 69 0.59 -11.84 -7.04
C ARG A 69 0.69 -10.41 -6.50
N LEU A 70 0.57 -10.20 -5.18
CA LEU A 70 0.71 -8.87 -4.57
C LEU A 70 2.06 -8.23 -4.91
N GLN A 71 3.15 -8.99 -4.78
CA GLN A 71 4.49 -8.52 -5.15
C GLN A 71 4.57 -8.15 -6.64
N GLN A 72 3.96 -8.95 -7.52
CA GLN A 72 3.93 -8.67 -8.95
C GLN A 72 3.14 -7.40 -9.27
N GLU A 73 1.96 -7.23 -8.68
CA GLU A 73 1.13 -6.03 -8.86
C GLU A 73 1.87 -4.77 -8.39
N LEU A 74 2.56 -4.84 -7.24
CA LEU A 74 3.33 -3.71 -6.71
C LEU A 74 4.53 -3.40 -7.60
N THR A 75 5.24 -4.43 -8.06
CA THR A 75 6.36 -4.29 -8.99
C THR A 75 5.91 -3.65 -10.30
N ASP A 76 4.80 -4.12 -10.87
CA ASP A 76 4.22 -3.56 -12.10
C ASP A 76 3.81 -2.10 -11.92
N CYS A 77 3.20 -1.75 -10.79
CA CYS A 77 2.83 -0.38 -10.44
C CYS A 77 4.04 0.55 -10.40
N LEU A 78 5.07 0.16 -9.64
CA LEU A 78 6.27 0.96 -9.49
C LEU A 78 7.07 1.09 -10.80
N ASN A 79 7.19 0.00 -11.56
CA ASN A 79 7.86 0.01 -12.86
C ASN A 79 7.13 0.89 -13.87
N TRP A 80 5.79 0.80 -13.90
CA TRP A 80 4.99 1.67 -14.74
C TRP A 80 5.22 3.14 -14.37
N LEU A 81 5.16 3.49 -13.08
CA LEU A 81 5.42 4.85 -12.61
C LEU A 81 6.81 5.35 -13.01
N THR A 82 7.84 4.53 -12.79
CA THR A 82 9.23 4.82 -13.16
C THR A 82 9.34 5.14 -14.65
N LEU A 83 8.71 4.31 -15.50
CA LEU A 83 8.68 4.49 -16.95
C LEU A 83 7.85 5.70 -17.38
N HIS A 84 6.85 6.14 -16.63
CA HIS A 84 6.03 7.29 -17.05
C HIS A 84 6.63 8.64 -16.62
N ILE A 85 7.53 8.64 -15.64
CA ILE A 85 8.23 9.85 -15.19
C ILE A 85 9.65 9.99 -15.78
N HIS A 86 10.19 8.95 -16.45
CA HIS A 86 11.61 8.93 -16.89
C HIS A 86 12.04 10.06 -17.83
N HIS A 87 11.10 10.64 -18.58
CA HIS A 87 11.35 11.79 -19.47
C HIS A 87 11.19 13.15 -18.76
N THR A 88 10.95 13.15 -17.46
CA THR A 88 10.76 14.36 -16.65
C THR A 88 11.95 14.60 -15.72
N THR A 89 12.01 15.78 -15.10
CA THR A 89 12.97 16.07 -14.03
C THR A 89 12.52 15.53 -12.66
N LEU A 90 11.33 14.95 -12.58
CA LEU A 90 10.74 14.45 -11.34
C LEU A 90 11.24 13.04 -11.04
N THR A 91 11.37 12.74 -9.76
CA THR A 91 11.67 11.40 -9.24
C THR A 91 10.40 10.71 -8.73
N LEU A 92 10.46 9.41 -8.49
CA LEU A 92 9.31 8.69 -7.95
C LEU A 92 8.93 9.23 -6.56
N ARG A 93 9.93 9.67 -5.79
CA ARG A 93 9.78 10.31 -4.49
C ARG A 93 9.06 11.65 -4.57
N ASP A 94 9.19 12.40 -5.66
CA ASP A 94 8.47 13.67 -5.85
C ASP A 94 7.01 13.47 -6.26
N CYS A 95 6.72 12.34 -6.91
CA CYS A 95 5.40 12.05 -7.45
C CYS A 95 4.53 11.16 -6.54
N VAL A 96 5.14 10.33 -5.70
CA VAL A 96 4.45 9.33 -4.88
C VAL A 96 4.80 9.53 -3.42
N GLN A 97 3.80 9.93 -2.65
CA GLN A 97 3.95 10.30 -1.24
C GLN A 97 4.23 9.09 -0.36
N ASP A 98 3.54 7.97 -0.60
CA ASP A 98 3.77 6.75 0.16
C ASP A 98 3.29 5.48 -0.57
N ILE A 99 3.79 4.35 -0.07
CA ILE A 99 3.08 3.07 -0.14
C ILE A 99 2.42 2.86 1.22
N ALA A 100 1.12 2.65 1.24
CA ALA A 100 0.34 2.53 2.47
C ALA A 100 -0.27 1.13 2.60
N PHE A 101 0.04 0.42 3.70
CA PHE A 101 -0.79 -0.69 4.18
C PHE A 101 -2.12 -0.10 4.65
N ALA A 102 -3.16 -0.33 3.85
CA ALA A 102 -4.48 0.26 4.00
C ALA A 102 -5.52 -0.69 3.37
N GLY A 103 -6.66 -0.16 2.95
CA GLY A 103 -7.68 -0.93 2.23
C GLY A 103 -8.95 -1.11 3.05
N ASP A 104 -9.60 -2.26 2.84
CA ASP A 104 -10.98 -2.48 3.30
C ASP A 104 -11.08 -2.97 4.75
N GLY A 105 -9.96 -3.38 5.33
CA GLY A 105 -9.89 -3.92 6.68
C GLY A 105 -8.69 -3.41 7.46
N GLU A 106 -8.49 -3.99 8.65
CA GLU A 106 -7.38 -3.66 9.54
C GLU A 106 -6.13 -4.43 9.13
N PRO A 107 -5.10 -3.80 8.51
CA PRO A 107 -3.98 -4.53 7.91
C PRO A 107 -3.26 -5.45 8.89
N THR A 108 -3.12 -5.01 10.15
CA THR A 108 -2.43 -5.77 11.20
C THR A 108 -3.18 -7.03 11.66
N THR A 109 -4.44 -7.21 11.25
CA THR A 109 -5.17 -8.48 11.47
C THR A 109 -4.87 -9.54 10.41
N SER A 110 -4.16 -9.18 9.34
CA SER A 110 -3.72 -10.18 8.36
C SER A 110 -2.63 -11.05 8.96
N PRO A 111 -2.75 -12.39 8.90
CA PRO A 111 -1.70 -13.28 9.40
C PRO A 111 -0.39 -13.13 8.61
N GLN A 112 -0.45 -12.57 7.40
CA GLN A 112 0.70 -12.35 6.52
C GLN A 112 1.23 -10.91 6.58
N PHE A 113 0.73 -10.05 7.48
CA PHE A 113 1.13 -8.63 7.54
C PHE A 113 2.66 -8.46 7.65
N ALA A 114 3.31 -9.15 8.59
CA ALA A 114 4.75 -9.03 8.79
C ALA A 114 5.57 -9.54 7.58
N GLU A 115 5.15 -10.66 6.99
CA GLU A 115 5.78 -11.23 5.79
C GLU A 115 5.67 -10.28 4.59
N ILE A 116 4.50 -9.69 4.37
CA ILE A 116 4.26 -8.77 3.27
C ILE A 116 5.02 -7.46 3.51
N LEU A 117 5.10 -6.97 4.74
CA LEU A 117 5.94 -5.83 5.10
C LEU A 117 7.41 -6.09 4.75
N ASP A 118 7.92 -7.26 5.07
CA ASP A 118 9.29 -7.68 4.71
C ASP A 118 9.50 -7.80 3.20
N MET A 119 8.51 -8.30 2.47
CA MET A 119 8.54 -8.34 1.01
C MET A 119 8.61 -6.92 0.42
N VAL A 120 7.76 -5.99 0.89
CA VAL A 120 7.77 -4.60 0.45
C VAL A 120 9.11 -3.94 0.78
N ALA A 121 9.65 -4.18 1.97
CA ALA A 121 10.97 -3.73 2.39
C ALA A 121 12.06 -4.18 1.41
N HIS A 122 12.06 -5.46 1.06
CA HIS A 122 13.03 -6.03 0.14
C HIS A 122 12.91 -5.42 -1.26
N LEU A 123 11.68 -5.25 -1.77
CA LEU A 123 11.42 -4.60 -3.04
C LEU A 123 11.95 -3.16 -3.07
N MET A 124 11.77 -2.41 -1.98
CA MET A 124 12.30 -1.05 -1.85
C MET A 124 13.83 -1.04 -1.82
N GLN A 125 14.47 -1.98 -1.12
CA GLN A 125 15.93 -2.09 -1.07
C GLN A 125 16.56 -2.36 -2.44
N GLN A 126 15.86 -3.10 -3.31
CA GLN A 126 16.31 -3.38 -4.68
C GLN A 126 16.23 -2.16 -5.63
N ARG A 127 15.46 -1.12 -5.26
CA ARG A 127 15.29 0.11 -6.06
C ARG A 127 16.28 1.19 -5.64
N LYS A 128 16.59 2.15 -6.52
CA LYS A 128 17.44 3.31 -6.15
C LYS A 128 16.67 4.28 -5.25
N PRO A 129 17.31 5.05 -4.34
CA PRO A 129 16.58 5.96 -3.44
C PRO A 129 15.62 6.96 -4.11
N HIS A 130 15.96 7.50 -5.28
CA HIS A 130 15.09 8.39 -6.07
C HIS A 130 13.96 7.64 -6.81
N ASP A 131 14.10 6.33 -6.94
CA ASP A 131 13.15 5.43 -7.60
C ASP A 131 12.34 4.64 -6.55
N ARG A 132 12.03 5.30 -5.44
CA ARG A 132 11.18 4.79 -4.36
C ARG A 132 10.15 5.86 -4.00
N PRO A 133 8.94 5.47 -3.58
CA PRO A 133 8.01 6.40 -2.94
C PRO A 133 8.64 7.08 -1.71
N ALA A 134 8.11 8.24 -1.31
CA ALA A 134 8.74 9.03 -0.26
C ALA A 134 8.71 8.32 1.10
N ASN A 135 7.63 7.59 1.41
CA ASN A 135 7.45 6.89 2.69
C ASN A 135 6.79 5.50 2.56
N LEU A 136 6.91 4.67 3.60
CA LEU A 136 6.05 3.52 3.87
C LEU A 136 5.10 3.88 5.03
N ARG A 137 3.81 3.65 4.87
CA ARG A 137 2.79 4.01 5.87
C ARG A 137 1.97 2.79 6.29
N LEU A 138 1.58 2.73 7.56
CA LEU A 138 0.51 1.86 8.05
C LEU A 138 -0.69 2.69 8.51
N ILE A 139 -1.88 2.39 7.97
CA ILE A 139 -3.14 2.89 8.51
C ILE A 139 -3.78 1.80 9.35
N THR A 140 -3.89 2.02 10.65
CA THR A 140 -4.40 1.03 11.61
C THR A 140 -5.42 1.63 12.57
N ASN A 141 -6.40 0.83 13.00
CA ASN A 141 -7.33 1.08 14.09
C ASN A 141 -6.70 0.81 15.48
N GLY A 142 -5.48 0.29 15.52
CA GLY A 142 -4.72 0.07 16.74
C GLY A 142 -5.09 -1.18 17.54
N SER A 143 -6.08 -1.96 17.09
CA SER A 143 -6.62 -3.10 17.85
C SER A 143 -5.67 -4.27 18.02
N GLN A 144 -4.56 -4.32 17.28
CA GLN A 144 -3.56 -5.39 17.36
C GLN A 144 -2.22 -4.94 17.97
N LEU A 145 -2.08 -3.68 18.39
CA LEU A 145 -0.79 -3.12 18.83
C LEU A 145 -0.23 -3.76 20.11
N GLN A 146 -1.07 -4.40 20.92
CA GLN A 146 -0.64 -5.15 22.10
C GLN A 146 0.11 -6.45 21.76
N HIS A 147 0.01 -6.96 20.53
CA HIS A 147 0.60 -8.24 20.18
C HIS A 147 2.08 -8.08 19.81
N ALA A 148 2.94 -8.89 20.42
CA ALA A 148 4.39 -8.82 20.24
C ALA A 148 4.83 -8.93 18.77
N HIS A 149 4.19 -9.80 17.98
CA HIS A 149 4.51 -9.95 16.56
C HIS A 149 4.19 -8.68 15.75
N ILE A 150 3.12 -7.94 16.10
CA ILE A 150 2.81 -6.65 15.48
C ILE A 150 3.80 -5.59 15.94
N GLN A 151 4.15 -5.52 17.23
CA GLN A 151 5.17 -4.60 17.71
C GLN A 151 6.51 -4.80 16.98
N HIS A 152 6.89 -6.05 16.72
CA HIS A 152 8.09 -6.37 15.96
C HIS A 152 8.01 -5.88 14.51
N ALA A 153 6.86 -6.08 13.85
CA ALA A 153 6.61 -5.54 12.51
C ALA A 153 6.62 -4.00 12.48
N LEU A 154 6.08 -3.33 13.51
CA LEU A 154 6.12 -1.86 13.59
C LEU A 154 7.53 -1.32 13.82
N LYS A 155 8.34 -2.02 14.62
CA LYS A 155 9.76 -1.68 14.78
C LYS A 155 10.49 -1.78 13.43
N ARG A 156 10.23 -2.84 12.67
CA ARG A 156 10.74 -3.03 11.31
C ARG A 156 10.30 -1.89 10.38
N LEU A 157 9.02 -1.52 10.40
CA LEU A 157 8.49 -0.38 9.64
C LEU A 157 9.24 0.91 9.96
N HIS A 158 9.43 1.19 11.26
CA HIS A 158 10.15 2.37 11.74
C HIS A 158 11.63 2.38 11.33
N GLU A 159 12.32 1.23 11.38
CA GLU A 159 13.71 1.08 10.94
C GLU A 159 13.90 1.44 9.45
N MET A 160 12.83 1.34 8.65
CA MET A 160 12.82 1.74 7.24
C MET A 160 12.44 3.21 7.03
N GLY A 161 12.22 3.97 8.11
CA GLY A 161 11.71 5.33 8.08
C GLY A 161 10.20 5.44 7.87
N GLY A 162 9.47 4.33 7.98
CA GLY A 162 8.02 4.29 7.86
C GLY A 162 7.29 4.82 9.10
N GLU A 163 6.01 5.13 8.93
CA GLU A 163 5.11 5.68 9.97
C GLU A 163 3.77 4.95 10.10
#